data_AF-A0A2N3I6Z6-F1
#
_entry.id   AF-A0A2N3I6Z6-F1
#
_cell.length_a   1.000
_cell.length_b   1.000
_cell.length_c   1.000
_cell.angle_alpha   90.00
_cell.angle_beta   90.00
_cell.angle_gamma   90.00
#
_symmetry.space_group_name_H-M   'P 1'
#
loop_
_entity.id
_entity.type
_entity.pdbx_description
1 polymer ?
#
loop_
_entity_poly.entity_id
_entity_poly.type
_entity_poly.pdbx_seq_one_letter_code
_entity_poly.pdbx_strand_id
1 'polypeptide(L)'
;MEIVDINPKQRPGLLTALCILTFIGSGFGVLKNILGMIMSPLQNLLDPEFFDNALDNVHDEYARKFVEQALEMGQKALQHIFEISLTQFILYAASLTGAILMFQLKKTGFYIYSAAQVLLLFVAPVFIGFNLFVNIGILFGSIFTILFIALYAINLNKMN
;
A
#
# COMPACT_ATOMS: atom_id res chain seq x y z
N MET A 1 39.90 25.91 -25.22
CA MET A 1 38.77 24.95 -25.17
C MET A 1 38.46 24.75 -23.71
N GLU A 2 37.35 25.31 -23.25
CA GLU A 2 36.84 25.08 -21.90
C GLU A 2 36.25 23.67 -21.89
N ILE A 3 36.89 22.75 -21.17
CA ILE A 3 36.35 21.41 -20.92
C ILE A 3 35.14 21.59 -20.02
N VAL A 4 33.95 21.63 -20.61
CA VAL A 4 32.70 21.54 -19.86
C VAL A 4 32.67 20.15 -19.22
N ASP A 5 32.96 20.08 -17.93
CA ASP A 5 32.79 18.89 -17.11
C ASP A 5 31.30 18.54 -17.06
N ILE A 6 30.85 17.77 -18.05
CA ILE A 6 29.58 17.05 -18.03
C ILE A 6 29.71 15.85 -17.08
N ASN A 7 30.06 16.06 -15.81
CA ASN A 7 29.99 14.98 -14.84
C ASN A 7 28.51 14.76 -14.51
N PRO A 8 27.86 13.68 -15.01
CA PRO A 8 26.45 13.45 -14.73
C PRO A 8 26.28 13.32 -13.23
N LYS A 9 25.37 14.10 -12.64
CA LYS A 9 25.09 14.10 -11.19
C LYS A 9 24.88 12.64 -10.73
N GLN A 10 25.90 12.08 -10.07
CA GLN A 10 25.92 10.66 -9.77
C GLN A 10 24.85 10.37 -8.71
N ARG A 11 23.97 9.41 -8.98
CA ARG A 11 22.89 9.08 -8.04
C ARG A 11 23.47 8.50 -6.75
N PRO A 12 23.03 8.98 -5.57
CA PRO A 12 23.43 8.39 -4.28
C PRO A 12 23.02 6.93 -4.18
N GLY A 13 23.91 6.06 -3.70
CA GLY A 13 23.61 4.63 -3.51
C GLY A 13 22.36 4.36 -2.67
N LEU A 14 22.15 5.14 -1.60
CA LEU A 14 20.95 5.07 -0.76
C LEU A 14 19.67 5.36 -1.56
N LEU A 15 19.66 6.39 -2.42
CA LEU A 15 18.50 6.72 -3.24
C LEU A 15 18.19 5.59 -4.23
N THR A 16 19.22 4.99 -4.82
CA THR A 16 19.07 3.82 -5.70
C THR A 16 18.44 2.64 -4.96
N ALA A 17 18.95 2.31 -3.76
CA ALA A 17 18.43 1.22 -2.95
C ALA A 17 16.95 1.46 -2.57
N LEU A 18 16.61 2.67 -2.12
CA LEU A 18 15.23 3.03 -1.78
C LEU A 18 14.31 2.88 -2.99
N CYS A 19 14.70 3.40 -4.16
CA CYS A 19 13.91 3.24 -5.38
C CYS A 19 13.69 1.77 -5.74
N ILE A 20 14.71 0.92 -5.65
CA ILE A 20 14.58 -0.53 -5.89
C ILE A 20 13.61 -1.17 -4.90
N LEU A 21 13.71 -0.85 -3.61
CA LEU A 21 12.78 -1.35 -2.59
C LEU A 21 11.34 -0.91 -2.89
N THR A 22 11.15 0.35 -3.29
CA THR A 22 9.83 0.87 -3.70
C THR A 22 9.33 0.20 -4.98
N PHE A 23 10.20 -0.10 -5.95
CA PHE A 23 9.85 -0.84 -7.15
C PHE A 23 9.34 -2.24 -6.83
N ILE A 24 10.04 -2.95 -5.94
CA ILE A 24 9.64 -4.29 -5.51
C ILE A 24 8.30 -4.22 -4.75
N GLY A 25 8.19 -3.34 -3.75
CA GLY A 25 6.99 -3.21 -2.93
C GLY A 25 5.76 -2.75 -3.74
N SER A 26 5.91 -1.68 -4.52
CA SER A 26 4.81 -1.14 -5.33
C SER A 26 4.50 -2.03 -6.54
N GLY A 27 5.52 -2.66 -7.14
CA GLY A 27 5.34 -3.63 -8.23
C GLY A 27 4.56 -4.86 -7.77
N PHE A 28 4.90 -5.42 -6.61
CA PHE A 28 4.11 -6.49 -6.00
C PHE A 28 2.69 -6.02 -5.66
N GLY A 29 2.55 -4.79 -5.14
CA GLY A 29 1.24 -4.17 -4.89
C GLY A 29 0.37 -4.09 -6.16
N VAL A 30 0.93 -3.65 -7.29
CA VAL A 30 0.23 -3.64 -8.58
C VAL A 30 -0.23 -5.04 -8.97
N LEU A 31 0.67 -6.03 -8.94
CA LEU A 31 0.34 -7.41 -9.31
C LEU A 31 -0.75 -8.02 -8.42
N LYS A 32 -0.62 -7.86 -7.10
CA LYS A 32 -1.61 -8.33 -6.11
C LYS A 32 -2.99 -7.74 -6.41
N ASN A 33 -3.06 -6.46 -6.73
CA ASN A 33 -4.33 -5.78 -6.96
C ASN A 33 -4.96 -6.12 -8.31
N ILE A 34 -4.15 -6.38 -9.35
CA ILE A 34 -4.67 -6.98 -10.59
C ILE A 34 -5.32 -8.34 -10.29
N LEU A 35 -4.64 -9.19 -9.53
CA LEU A 35 -5.19 -10.48 -9.13
C LEU A 35 -6.46 -10.32 -8.29
N GLY A 36 -6.51 -9.36 -7.37
CA GLY A 36 -7.70 -9.05 -6.58
C GLY A 36 -8.90 -8.66 -7.44
N MET A 37 -8.69 -7.85 -8.48
CA MET A 37 -9.75 -7.52 -9.44
C MET A 37 -10.21 -8.75 -10.24
N ILE A 38 -9.28 -9.58 -10.72
CA ILE A 38 -9.61 -10.81 -11.46
C ILE A 38 -10.39 -11.78 -10.59
N MET A 39 -10.02 -11.90 -9.31
CA MET A 39 -10.68 -12.79 -8.35
C MET A 39 -11.96 -12.19 -7.76
N SER A 40 -12.28 -10.92 -8.01
CA SER A 40 -13.46 -10.26 -7.44
C SER A 40 -14.79 -10.99 -7.65
N PRO A 41 -15.07 -11.66 -8.78
CA PRO A 41 -16.33 -12.39 -8.96
C PRO A 41 -16.47 -13.60 -8.04
N LEU A 42 -15.35 -14.12 -7.49
CA LEU A 42 -15.33 -15.25 -6.55
C LEU A 42 -16.07 -14.94 -5.26
N GLN A 43 -16.25 -13.66 -4.91
CA GLN A 43 -17.00 -13.24 -3.71
C GLN A 43 -18.43 -13.79 -3.70
N ASN A 44 -19.07 -13.93 -4.87
CA ASN A 44 -20.44 -14.40 -4.99
C ASN A 44 -20.57 -15.91 -4.73
N LEU A 45 -19.45 -16.63 -4.69
CA LEU A 45 -19.41 -18.07 -4.38
C LEU A 45 -19.22 -18.34 -2.88
N LEU A 46 -18.95 -17.29 -2.08
CA LEU A 46 -18.83 -17.41 -0.64
C LEU A 46 -20.19 -17.14 0.00
N ASP A 47 -20.75 -18.19 0.61
CA ASP A 47 -22.02 -18.10 1.32
C ASP A 47 -21.85 -17.25 2.59
N PRO A 48 -22.68 -16.21 2.81
CA PRO A 48 -22.69 -15.45 4.06
C PRO A 48 -22.86 -16.34 5.30
N GLU A 49 -23.61 -17.45 5.19
CA GLU A 49 -23.84 -18.38 6.31
C GLU A 49 -22.54 -19.09 6.76
N PHE A 50 -21.51 -19.14 5.91
CA PHE A 50 -20.20 -19.69 6.30
C PHE A 50 -19.61 -18.97 7.52
N PHE A 51 -19.82 -17.65 7.61
CA PHE A 51 -19.27 -16.83 8.68
C PHE A 51 -20.04 -17.00 9.99
N ASP A 52 -21.36 -17.18 9.91
CA ASP A 52 -22.20 -17.43 11.08
C ASP A 52 -21.86 -18.79 11.72
N ASN A 53 -21.73 -19.83 10.89
CA ASN A 53 -21.31 -21.17 11.34
C ASN A 53 -19.91 -21.18 11.98
N ALA A 54 -19.03 -20.25 11.58
CA ALA A 54 -17.69 -20.13 12.17
C ALA A 54 -17.71 -19.61 13.62
N LEU A 55 -18.76 -18.90 14.02
CA LEU A 55 -18.92 -18.34 15.37
C LEU A 55 -19.61 -19.29 16.35
N ASP A 56 -20.39 -20.27 15.86
CA ASP A 56 -21.17 -21.18 16.70
C ASP A 56 -20.32 -22.03 17.64
N ASN A 57 -19.06 -22.28 17.28
CA ASN A 57 -18.11 -23.06 18.07
C ASN A 57 -17.30 -22.21 19.08
N VAL A 58 -17.57 -20.90 19.17
CA VAL A 58 -16.85 -19.97 20.07
C VAL A 58 -17.76 -19.54 21.22
N HIS A 59 -17.60 -20.21 22.36
CA HIS A 59 -18.44 -19.96 23.55
C HIS A 59 -17.93 -18.86 24.47
N ASP A 60 -16.63 -18.53 24.42
CA ASP A 60 -16.05 -17.44 25.21
C ASP A 60 -16.40 -16.07 24.60
N GLU A 61 -16.94 -15.16 25.42
CA GLU A 61 -17.45 -13.87 24.94
C GLU A 61 -16.33 -12.97 24.37
N TYR A 62 -15.15 -12.98 24.98
CA TYR A 62 -14.02 -12.18 24.51
C TYR A 62 -13.47 -12.73 23.19
N ALA A 63 -13.27 -14.05 23.12
CA ALA A 63 -12.87 -14.74 21.90
C ALA A 63 -13.89 -14.52 20.79
N ARG A 64 -15.19 -14.58 21.09
CA ARG A 64 -16.27 -14.37 20.12
C ARG A 64 -16.20 -12.98 19.50
N LYS A 65 -16.09 -11.92 20.31
CA LYS A 65 -15.95 -10.53 19.81
C LYS A 65 -14.70 -10.34 18.96
N PHE A 66 -13.59 -10.98 19.32
CA PHE A 66 -12.36 -10.90 18.53
C PHE A 66 -12.51 -11.58 17.17
N VAL A 67 -13.10 -12.77 17.13
CA VAL A 67 -13.35 -13.52 15.89
C VAL A 67 -14.36 -12.78 15.02
N GLU A 68 -15.44 -12.26 15.59
CA GLU A 68 -16.45 -11.47 14.89
C GLU A 68 -15.83 -10.27 14.17
N GLN A 69 -14.97 -9.48 14.84
CA GLN A 69 -14.26 -8.36 14.19
C GLN A 69 -13.36 -8.81 13.03
N ALA A 70 -12.71 -9.98 13.15
CA ALA A 70 -11.87 -10.51 12.09
C ALA A 70 -12.70 -10.97 10.88
N LEU A 71 -13.83 -11.63 11.14
CA LEU A 71 -14.75 -12.12 10.12
C LEU A 71 -15.43 -10.95 9.40
N GLU A 72 -15.95 -9.97 10.13
CA GLU A 72 -16.54 -8.75 9.55
C GLU A 72 -15.53 -8.01 8.65
N MET A 73 -14.28 -7.89 9.09
CA MET A 73 -13.20 -7.31 8.28
C MET A 73 -13.02 -8.09 6.97
N GLY A 74 -12.96 -9.43 7.05
CA GLY A 74 -12.82 -10.31 5.90
C GLY A 74 -14.00 -10.22 4.93
N GLN A 75 -15.23 -10.24 5.45
CA GLN A 75 -16.46 -10.09 4.68
C GLN A 75 -16.49 -8.77 3.91
N LYS A 76 -16.24 -7.64 4.59
CA LYS A 76 -16.22 -6.33 3.93
C LYS A 76 -15.08 -6.20 2.92
N ALA A 77 -13.92 -6.78 3.22
CA ALA A 77 -12.81 -6.81 2.28
C ALA A 77 -13.14 -7.61 1.01
N LEU A 78 -13.93 -8.69 1.13
CA LEU A 78 -14.44 -9.45 -0.01
C LEU A 78 -15.51 -8.66 -0.77
N GLN A 79 -16.52 -8.13 -0.07
CA GLN A 79 -17.61 -7.34 -0.67
C GLN A 79 -17.11 -6.15 -1.49
N HIS A 80 -16.03 -5.50 -1.03
CA HIS A 80 -15.40 -4.37 -1.69
C HIS A 80 -14.08 -4.73 -2.38
N ILE A 81 -13.85 -6.01 -2.68
CA ILE A 81 -12.55 -6.47 -3.19
C ILE A 81 -12.20 -5.77 -4.51
N PHE A 82 -13.17 -5.51 -5.37
CA PHE A 82 -12.92 -4.84 -6.66
C PHE A 82 -12.53 -3.38 -6.45
N GLU A 83 -13.29 -2.64 -5.64
CA GLU A 83 -13.08 -1.22 -5.37
C GLU A 83 -11.77 -0.97 -4.62
N ILE A 84 -11.49 -1.80 -3.61
CA ILE A 84 -10.22 -1.78 -2.86
C ILE A 84 -9.07 -2.05 -3.84
N SER A 85 -9.18 -3.12 -4.64
CA SER A 85 -8.10 -3.52 -5.54
C SER A 85 -7.85 -2.46 -6.63
N LEU A 86 -8.90 -1.91 -7.22
CA LEU A 86 -8.80 -0.84 -8.22
C LEU A 86 -8.14 0.41 -7.63
N THR A 87 -8.58 0.84 -6.44
CA THR A 87 -8.02 2.02 -5.76
C THR A 87 -6.54 1.81 -5.43
N GLN A 88 -6.19 0.67 -4.84
CA GLN A 88 -4.80 0.34 -4.52
C GLN A 88 -3.95 0.20 -5.78
N PHE A 89 -4.48 -0.39 -6.86
CA PHE A 89 -3.77 -0.47 -8.14
C PHE A 89 -3.37 0.92 -8.65
N ILE A 90 -4.31 1.86 -8.67
CA ILE A 90 -4.05 3.25 -9.11
C ILE A 90 -2.98 3.91 -8.23
N LEU A 91 -3.09 3.76 -6.91
CA LEU A 91 -2.14 4.36 -5.97
C LEU A 91 -0.75 3.70 -6.05
N TYR A 92 -0.67 2.38 -6.18
CA TYR A 92 0.61 1.69 -6.35
C TYR A 92 1.24 2.02 -7.71
N ALA A 93 0.45 2.18 -8.77
CA ALA A 93 0.95 2.67 -10.06
C ALA A 93 1.51 4.09 -9.93
N ALA A 94 0.81 5.00 -9.23
CA ALA A 94 1.31 6.33 -8.93
C ALA A 94 2.60 6.30 -8.10
N SER A 95 2.67 5.45 -7.08
CA SER A 95 3.88 5.21 -6.28
C SER A 95 5.05 4.74 -7.15
N LEU A 96 4.80 3.82 -8.10
CA LEU A 96 5.79 3.32 -9.05
C LEU A 96 6.27 4.43 -9.99
N THR A 97 5.36 5.26 -10.52
CA THR A 97 5.70 6.45 -11.30
C THR A 97 6.56 7.42 -10.49
N GLY A 98 6.21 7.65 -9.23
CA GLY A 98 7.03 8.44 -8.30
C GLY A 98 8.44 7.88 -8.14
N ALA A 99 8.56 6.56 -7.96
CA ALA A 99 9.84 5.88 -7.87
C ALA A 99 10.67 5.98 -9.16
N ILE A 100 10.05 5.84 -10.35
CA ILE A 100 10.73 6.03 -11.64
C ILE A 100 11.27 7.45 -11.78
N LEU A 101 10.49 8.46 -11.39
CA LEU A 101 10.90 9.86 -11.45
C LEU A 101 12.02 10.17 -10.44
N MET A 102 11.96 9.62 -9.23
CA MET A 102 13.08 9.70 -8.26
C MET A 102 14.31 8.95 -8.76
N PHE A 103 14.11 7.83 -9.46
CA PHE A 103 15.11 7.12 -10.25
C PHE A 103 15.51 7.87 -11.54
N GLN A 104 15.07 9.11 -11.74
CA GLN A 104 15.61 10.05 -12.72
C GLN A 104 16.09 11.34 -12.05
N LEU A 105 16.21 11.36 -10.72
CA LEU A 105 16.56 12.52 -9.90
C LEU A 105 15.58 13.70 -10.03
N LYS A 106 14.30 13.46 -10.32
CA LYS A 106 13.27 14.52 -10.39
C LYS A 106 12.52 14.62 -9.07
N LYS A 107 12.50 15.80 -8.44
CA LYS A 107 11.79 16.03 -7.16
C LYS A 107 10.29 15.77 -7.24
N THR A 108 9.67 15.96 -8.40
CA THR A 108 8.24 15.68 -8.61
C THR A 108 7.88 14.24 -8.23
N GLY A 109 8.80 13.29 -8.43
CA GLY A 109 8.58 11.90 -8.06
C GLY A 109 8.36 11.69 -6.56
N PHE A 110 9.03 12.47 -5.71
CA PHE A 110 8.87 12.40 -4.27
C PHE A 110 7.47 12.79 -3.82
N TYR A 111 6.90 13.87 -4.38
CA TYR A 111 5.57 14.34 -4.01
C TYR A 111 4.49 13.35 -4.45
N ILE A 112 4.61 12.80 -5.66
CA ILE A 112 3.70 11.76 -6.17
C ILE A 112 3.76 10.52 -5.28
N TYR A 113 4.97 10.03 -4.99
CA TYR A 113 5.18 8.88 -4.11
C TYR A 113 4.58 9.11 -2.71
N SER A 114 4.92 10.24 -2.09
CA SER A 114 4.47 10.53 -0.72
C SER A 114 2.95 10.64 -0.62
N ALA A 115 2.32 11.33 -1.58
CA ALA A 115 0.86 11.42 -1.64
C ALA A 115 0.23 10.02 -1.81
N ALA A 116 0.75 9.20 -2.74
CA ALA A 116 0.24 7.86 -2.96
C ALA A 116 0.37 6.97 -1.71
N GLN A 117 1.52 6.99 -1.03
CA GLN A 117 1.76 6.19 0.17
C GLN A 117 0.86 6.61 1.35
N VAL A 118 0.64 7.91 1.53
CA VAL A 118 -0.28 8.39 2.57
C VAL A 118 -1.71 7.97 2.24
N LEU A 119 -2.16 8.13 1.00
CA LEU A 119 -3.50 7.72 0.58
C LEU A 119 -3.73 6.21 0.71
N LEU A 120 -2.70 5.38 0.47
CA LEU A 120 -2.77 3.93 0.63
C LEU A 120 -3.15 3.50 2.06
N LEU A 121 -2.73 4.25 3.09
CA LEU A 121 -3.08 3.97 4.49
C LEU A 121 -4.58 4.08 4.74
N PHE A 122 -5.28 4.92 3.98
CA PHE A 122 -6.70 5.20 4.17
C PHE A 122 -7.61 4.36 3.29
N VAL A 123 -7.09 3.52 2.39
CA VAL A 123 -7.94 2.67 1.55
C VAL A 123 -8.73 1.68 2.40
N ALA A 124 -8.07 0.93 3.28
CA ALA A 124 -8.74 -0.04 4.14
C ALA A 124 -9.85 0.58 5.02
N PRO A 125 -9.61 1.66 5.80
CA PRO A 125 -10.66 2.25 6.63
C PRO A 125 -11.82 2.86 5.83
N VAL A 126 -11.60 3.32 4.58
CA VAL A 126 -12.67 3.86 3.74
C VAL A 126 -13.66 2.78 3.30
N PHE A 127 -13.18 1.58 2.93
CA PHE A 127 -14.04 0.50 2.42
C PHE A 127 -14.48 -0.50 3.50
N ILE A 128 -13.61 -0.77 4.48
CA ILE A 128 -13.84 -1.79 5.52
C ILE A 128 -14.37 -1.15 6.82
N GLY A 129 -14.08 0.13 7.03
CA GLY A 129 -14.37 0.86 8.27
C GLY A 129 -13.25 0.74 9.30
N PHE A 130 -13.35 1.54 10.37
CA PHE A 130 -12.43 1.49 11.49
C PHE A 130 -12.76 0.30 12.41
N ASN A 131 -11.80 -0.59 12.61
CA ASN A 131 -11.85 -1.69 13.58
C ASN A 131 -10.45 -1.96 14.14
N LEU A 132 -10.32 -2.88 15.10
CA LEU A 132 -9.05 -3.21 15.73
C LEU A 132 -7.95 -3.57 14.72
N PHE A 133 -8.25 -4.48 13.78
CA PHE A 133 -7.28 -4.99 12.81
C PHE A 133 -6.86 -3.95 11.79
N VAL A 134 -7.82 -3.15 11.28
CA VAL A 134 -7.55 -2.04 10.36
C VAL A 134 -6.70 -0.98 11.05
N ASN A 135 -7.00 -0.64 12.32
CA ASN A 135 -6.23 0.33 13.08
C ASN A 135 -4.80 -0.13 13.34
N ILE A 136 -4.61 -1.41 13.67
CA ILE A 136 -3.29 -2.02 13.79
C ILE A 136 -2.55 -1.94 12.44
N GLY A 137 -3.23 -2.27 11.34
CA GLY A 137 -2.67 -2.16 9.99
C GLY A 137 -2.21 -0.75 9.63
N ILE A 138 -3.01 0.27 9.96
CA ILE A 138 -2.66 1.68 9.75
C ILE A 138 -1.45 2.06 10.60
N LEU A 139 -1.42 1.66 11.88
CA LEU A 139 -0.30 1.98 12.78
C LEU A 139 1.01 1.44 12.20
N PHE A 140 1.07 0.14 11.87
CA PHE A 140 2.28 -0.46 11.30
C PHE A 140 2.62 0.11 9.92
N GLY A 141 1.62 0.29 9.05
CA GLY A 141 1.81 0.89 7.73
C GLY A 141 2.39 2.30 7.82
N SER A 142 1.88 3.13 8.73
CA SER A 142 2.33 4.51 8.90
C SER A 142 3.79 4.62 9.31
N ILE A 143 4.30 3.69 10.13
CA ILE A 143 5.71 3.65 10.53
C ILE A 143 6.60 3.49 9.30
N PHE A 144 6.29 2.52 8.42
CA PHE A 144 7.05 2.31 7.19
C PHE A 144 6.89 3.46 6.20
N THR A 145 5.67 4.00 6.05
CA THR A 145 5.41 5.15 5.19
C THR A 145 6.24 6.36 5.62
N ILE A 146 6.22 6.72 6.91
CA ILE A 146 6.99 7.84 7.46
C ILE A 146 8.49 7.58 7.28
N LEU A 147 8.95 6.36 7.57
CA LEU A 147 10.36 5.98 7.42
C LEU A 147 10.84 6.18 5.98
N PHE A 148 10.13 5.64 4.99
CA PHE A 148 10.51 5.76 3.58
C PHE A 148 10.45 7.21 3.10
N ILE A 149 9.39 7.95 3.47
CA ILE A 149 9.28 9.38 3.13
C ILE A 149 10.45 10.16 3.72
N ALA A 150 10.81 9.93 4.98
CA ALA A 150 11.94 10.60 5.62
C ALA A 150 13.27 10.26 4.93
N LEU A 151 13.51 8.97 4.59
CA LEU A 151 14.72 8.54 3.90
C LEU A 151 14.83 9.14 2.48
N TYR A 152 13.71 9.29 1.77
CA TYR A 152 13.68 10.00 0.49
C TYR A 152 13.89 11.51 0.66
N ALA A 153 13.28 12.11 1.69
CA ALA A 153 13.40 13.53 1.99
C ALA A 153 14.86 13.95 2.27
N ILE A 154 15.64 13.10 2.96
CA ILE A 154 17.08 13.32 3.18
C ILE A 154 17.85 13.39 1.85
N ASN A 155 17.38 12.70 0.80
CA ASN A 155 17.98 12.71 -0.52
C ASN A 155 17.37 13.77 -1.46
N LEU A 156 16.41 14.58 -1.00
CA LEU A 156 15.66 15.52 -1.83
C LEU A 156 16.51 16.67 -2.36
N ASN A 157 17.47 17.15 -1.58
CA ASN A 157 18.44 18.17 -2.02
C ASN A 157 19.33 17.69 -3.17
N LYS A 158 19.45 16.37 -3.35
CA LYS A 158 20.27 15.75 -4.41
C LYS A 158 19.47 15.55 -5.70
N MET A 159 18.14 15.66 -5.63
CA MET A 159 17.27 15.67 -6.80
C MET A 159 17.16 17.10 -7.38
N ASN A 160 16.75 17.22 -8.63
CA ASN A 160 16.51 18.49 -9.32
C ASN A 160 15.03 18.86 -9.24
#